data_AF-A0A162TUF9-F1
#
_entry.id   AF-A0A162TUF9-F1
#
_cell.length_a   1.000
_cell.length_b   1.000
_cell.length_c   1.000
_cell.angle_alpha   90.00
_cell.angle_beta   90.00
_cell.angle_gamma   90.00
#
_symmetry.space_group_name_H-M   'P 1'
#
loop_
_entity.id
_entity.type
_entity.pdbx_description
1 polymer ?
#
loop_
_entity_poly.entity_id
_entity_poly.type
_entity_poly.pdbx_seq_one_letter_code
_entity_poly.pdbx_strand_id
1 'polypeptide(L)'
;IDIFCVDCANRLFSKALSCPACNTSLTEGEDIILIQLNPTEEYKSSVLAGLKPEIILDICMRAVAFYEYQTSQEIAFRAMIQKNIQERYKVLKDQFDIATRD
;
A
#
# COMPACT_ATOMS: atom_id res chain seq x y z
N ILE A 1 9.56 -1.10 3.07
CA ILE A 1 8.94 -1.93 2.02
C ILE A 1 7.75 -1.14 1.49
N ASP A 2 7.83 -0.74 0.22
CA ASP A 2 6.77 -0.02 -0.47
C ASP A 2 6.09 -0.98 -1.45
N ILE A 3 4.75 -1.06 -1.42
CA ILE A 3 3.98 -1.97 -2.27
C ILE A 3 3.24 -1.18 -3.34
N PHE A 4 3.33 -1.66 -4.57
CA PHE A 4 2.67 -1.09 -5.73
C PHE A 4 1.79 -2.16 -6.38
N CYS A 5 0.64 -1.77 -6.94
CA CYS A 5 -0.08 -2.68 -7.82
C CYS A 5 0.75 -2.98 -9.08
N VAL A 6 0.47 -4.13 -9.70
CA VAL A 6 1.20 -4.61 -10.88
C VAL A 6 1.22 -3.56 -12.00
N ASP A 7 0.11 -2.89 -12.26
CA ASP A 7 0.04 -1.86 -13.30
C ASP A 7 0.95 -0.65 -13.02
N CYS A 8 0.99 -0.20 -11.76
CA CYS A 8 1.88 0.89 -11.34
C CYS A 8 3.34 0.44 -11.39
N ALA A 9 3.66 -0.77 -10.91
CA ALA A 9 5.00 -1.33 -10.95
C ALA A 9 5.51 -1.43 -12.39
N ASN A 10 4.73 -2.04 -13.29
CA ASN A 10 5.07 -2.16 -14.70
C ASN A 10 5.31 -0.80 -15.37
N ARG A 11 4.48 0.19 -15.07
CA ARG A 11 4.61 1.54 -15.66
C ARG A 11 5.82 2.32 -15.13
N LEU A 12 6.15 2.18 -13.85
CA LEU A 12 7.16 3.00 -13.17
C LEU A 12 8.55 2.37 -13.25
N PHE A 13 8.67 1.06 -12.98
CA PHE A 13 9.96 0.38 -12.98
C PHE A 13 10.51 0.12 -14.39
N SER A 14 9.66 0.12 -15.42
CA SER A 14 10.13 0.12 -16.82
C SER A 14 10.84 1.41 -17.23
N LYS A 15 10.68 2.50 -16.46
CA LYS A 15 11.31 3.80 -16.75
C LYS A 15 12.59 4.00 -15.95
N ALA A 16 12.58 3.61 -14.68
CA ALA A 16 13.71 3.73 -13.77
C ALA A 16 13.62 2.69 -12.66
N LEU A 17 14.75 2.08 -12.32
CA LEU A 17 14.90 1.19 -11.17
C LEU A 17 15.09 2.00 -9.89
N SER A 18 14.08 2.81 -9.55
CA SER A 18 14.04 3.64 -8.36
C SER A 18 12.67 3.57 -7.72
N CYS A 19 12.59 3.43 -6.39
CA CYS A 19 11.32 3.37 -5.68
C CYS A 19 10.52 4.68 -5.87
N PRO A 20 9.29 4.64 -6.41
CA PRO A 20 8.46 5.83 -6.61
C PRO A 20 8.04 6.55 -5.32
N ALA A 21 8.09 5.86 -4.17
CA ALA A 21 7.66 6.40 -2.88
C ALA A 21 8.80 7.08 -2.12
N CYS A 22 9.99 6.45 -2.07
CA CYS A 22 11.12 6.91 -1.27
C CYS A 22 12.39 7.27 -2.08
N ASN A 23 12.35 7.11 -3.40
CA ASN A 23 13.45 7.41 -4.33
C ASN A 23 14.73 6.58 -4.13
N THR A 24 14.67 5.48 -3.37
CA THR A 24 15.76 4.53 -3.20
C THR A 24 16.09 3.83 -4.53
N SER A 25 17.38 3.67 -4.84
CA SER A 25 17.85 2.89 -6.00
C SER A 25 17.57 1.41 -5.79
N LEU A 26 17.03 0.74 -6.81
CA LEU A 26 16.60 -0.67 -6.77
C LEU A 26 17.39 -1.50 -7.80
N THR A 27 18.71 -1.55 -7.63
CA THR A 27 19.64 -2.14 -8.61
C THR A 27 19.95 -3.62 -8.36
N GLU A 28 19.62 -4.14 -7.17
CA GLU A 28 19.86 -5.52 -6.79
C GLU A 28 18.68 -6.43 -7.19
N GLY A 29 18.97 -7.71 -7.43
CA GLY A 29 17.96 -8.67 -7.91
C GLY A 29 16.81 -8.94 -6.93
N GLU A 30 17.00 -8.66 -5.64
CA GLU A 30 15.99 -8.84 -4.58
C GLU A 30 15.23 -7.54 -4.23
N ASP A 31 15.58 -6.42 -4.87
CA ASP A 31 14.98 -5.11 -4.57
C ASP A 31 13.53 -4.99 -5.08
N ILE A 32 13.17 -5.77 -6.10
CA ILE A 32 11.82 -5.81 -6.67
C ILE A 32 11.33 -7.25 -6.70
N ILE A 33 10.37 -7.55 -5.85
CA ILE A 33 9.72 -8.86 -5.78
C ILE A 33 8.25 -8.76 -6.17
N LEU A 34 7.80 -9.70 -7.01
CA LEU A 34 6.39 -9.90 -7.27
C LEU A 34 5.85 -10.89 -6.23
N ILE A 35 4.84 -10.47 -5.47
CA ILE A 35 4.23 -11.32 -4.44
C ILE A 35 2.79 -11.66 -4.79
N GLN A 36 2.42 -12.93 -4.60
CA GLN A 36 1.04 -13.38 -4.64
C GLN A 36 0.39 -13.12 -3.28
N LEU A 37 -0.64 -12.26 -3.24
CA LEU A 37 -1.33 -11.88 -2.01
C LEU A 37 -2.32 -12.96 -1.54
N ASN A 38 -2.79 -13.82 -2.45
CA ASN A 38 -3.70 -14.92 -2.15
C ASN A 38 -3.09 -16.27 -2.57
N PRO A 39 -2.07 -16.77 -1.85
CA PRO A 39 -1.48 -18.07 -2.15
C PRO A 39 -2.43 -19.23 -1.78
N THR A 40 -2.23 -20.40 -2.40
CA THR A 40 -3.00 -21.62 -2.08
C THR A 40 -2.61 -22.19 -0.70
N GLU A 41 -3.47 -23.02 -0.11
CA GLU A 41 -3.20 -23.67 1.19
C GLU A 41 -2.00 -24.60 1.13
N GLU A 42 -1.79 -25.27 -0.02
CA GLU A 42 -0.63 -26.12 -0.26
C GLU A 42 0.65 -25.28 -0.26
N TYR A 43 0.63 -24.12 -0.91
CA TYR A 43 1.78 -23.22 -0.92
C TYR A 43 2.08 -22.72 0.50
N LYS A 44 1.08 -22.23 1.24
CA LYS A 44 1.23 -21.79 2.65
C LYS A 44 1.85 -22.89 3.52
N SER A 45 1.38 -24.13 3.37
CA SER A 45 1.92 -25.28 4.10
C SER A 45 3.36 -25.60 3.68
N SER A 46 3.65 -25.55 2.38
CA SER A 46 4.96 -25.87 1.82
C SER A 46 6.06 -24.91 2.27
N VAL A 47 5.78 -23.60 2.34
CA VAL A 47 6.78 -22.60 2.73
C VAL A 47 7.09 -22.62 4.23
N LEU A 48 6.20 -23.18 5.04
CA LEU A 48 6.37 -23.33 6.49
C LEU A 48 6.97 -24.68 6.89
N ALA A 49 6.89 -25.69 6.02
CA ALA A 49 7.34 -27.04 6.32
C ALA A 49 8.84 -27.09 6.62
N GLY A 50 9.20 -27.70 7.75
CA GLY A 50 10.60 -27.86 8.19
C GLY A 50 11.21 -26.63 8.88
N LEU A 51 10.49 -25.51 8.94
CA LEU A 51 10.91 -24.36 9.74
C LEU A 51 10.73 -24.63 11.23
N LYS A 52 11.64 -24.08 12.04
CA LYS A 52 11.52 -24.13 13.49
C LYS A 52 10.41 -23.17 13.97
N PRO A 53 9.74 -23.47 15.10
CA PRO A 53 8.70 -22.60 15.65
C PRO A 53 9.15 -21.14 15.83
N GLU A 54 10.40 -20.90 16.21
CA GLU A 54 10.91 -19.54 16.44
C GLU A 54 10.95 -18.72 15.14
N ILE A 55 11.30 -19.35 14.02
CA ILE A 55 11.34 -18.71 12.70
C ILE A 55 9.92 -18.38 12.23
N ILE A 56 8.98 -19.31 12.41
CA ILE A 56 7.58 -19.12 12.02
C ILE A 56 6.99 -17.93 12.79
N LEU A 57 7.23 -17.86 14.10
CA LEU A 57 6.73 -16.76 14.93
C LEU A 57 7.37 -15.41 14.56
N ASP A 58 8.66 -15.35 14.23
CA ASP A 58 9.32 -14.14 13.74
C ASP A 58 8.70 -13.66 12.41
N ILE A 59 8.46 -14.57 11.46
CA ILE A 59 7.78 -14.27 10.18
C ILE A 59 6.39 -13.69 10.45
N CYS A 60 5.59 -14.36 11.29
CA CYS A 60 4.24 -13.89 11.63
C CYS A 60 4.25 -12.50 12.27
N MET A 61 5.18 -12.25 13.21
CA MET A 61 5.30 -10.96 13.88
C MET A 61 5.62 -9.82 12.90
N ARG A 62 6.57 -10.06 11.98
CA ARG A 62 6.91 -9.09 10.92
C ARG A 62 5.74 -8.84 9.98
N ALA A 63 5.01 -9.89 9.59
CA ALA A 63 3.86 -9.78 8.71
C ALA A 63 2.72 -8.96 9.35
N VAL A 64 2.42 -9.22 10.64
CA VAL A 64 1.40 -8.46 11.39
C VAL A 64 1.80 -7.00 11.54
N ALA A 65 3.04 -6.72 11.97
CA ALA A 65 3.52 -5.34 12.11
C ALA A 65 3.46 -4.57 10.77
N PHE A 66 3.77 -5.24 9.66
CA PHE A 66 3.64 -4.65 8.35
C PHE A 66 2.18 -4.38 7.96
N TYR A 67 1.26 -5.31 8.25
CA TYR A 67 -0.17 -5.11 8.01
C TYR A 67 -0.75 -3.95 8.83
N GLU A 68 -0.34 -3.83 10.09
CA GLU A 68 -0.71 -2.69 10.95
C GLU A 68 -0.23 -1.36 10.37
N TYR A 69 1.02 -1.31 9.92
CA TYR A 69 1.57 -0.14 9.23
C TYR A 69 0.77 0.22 7.98
N GLN A 70 0.47 -0.76 7.11
CA GLN A 70 -0.33 -0.52 5.91
C GLN A 70 -1.72 0.01 6.24
N THR A 71 -2.37 -0.57 7.25
CA THR A 71 -3.70 -0.13 7.70
C THR A 71 -3.67 1.31 8.21
N SER A 72 -2.64 1.67 8.98
CA SER A 72 -2.46 3.04 9.48
C SER A 72 -2.29 4.05 8.33
N GLN A 73 -1.45 3.71 7.35
CA GLN A 73 -1.24 4.54 6.16
C GLN A 73 -2.53 4.71 5.34
N GLU A 74 -3.31 3.64 5.19
CA GLU A 74 -4.59 3.68 4.49
C GLU A 74 -5.61 4.58 5.20
N ILE A 75 -5.69 4.51 6.54
CA ILE A 75 -6.56 5.39 7.33
C ILE A 75 -6.14 6.86 7.13
N ALA A 76 -4.85 7.16 7.22
CA ALA A 76 -4.34 8.52 7.02
C ALA A 76 -4.66 9.06 5.62
N PHE A 77 -4.46 8.23 4.58
CA PHE A 77 -4.79 8.59 3.22
C PHE A 77 -6.29 8.84 3.03
N ARG A 78 -7.14 7.94 3.53
CA ARG A 78 -8.61 8.10 3.47
C ARG A 78 -9.08 9.36 4.19
N ALA A 79 -8.51 9.68 5.34
CA ALA A 79 -8.81 10.91 6.08
C ALA A 79 -8.43 12.17 5.27
N MET A 80 -7.27 12.16 4.60
CA MET A 80 -6.86 13.25 3.71
C MET A 80 -7.84 13.44 2.55
N ILE A 81 -8.23 12.36 1.87
CA ILE A 81 -9.18 12.41 0.76
C ILE A 81 -10.54 12.91 1.25
N GLN A 82 -11.02 12.41 2.38
CA GLN A 82 -12.28 12.86 2.99
C GLN A 82 -12.25 14.36 3.27
N LYS A 83 -11.18 14.87 3.88
CA LYS A 83 -11.02 16.31 4.16
C LYS A 83 -11.07 17.14 2.88
N ASN A 84 -10.37 16.72 1.83
CA ASN A 84 -10.37 17.42 0.53
C ASN A 84 -11.77 17.47 -0.09
N ILE A 85 -12.50 16.35 -0.06
CA ILE A 85 -13.88 16.30 -0.55
C ILE A 85 -14.81 17.21 0.27
N GLN A 86 -14.67 17.21 1.59
CA GLN A 86 -15.47 18.08 2.47
C GLN A 86 -15.22 19.57 2.22
N GLU A 87 -13.96 19.97 2.02
CA GLU A 87 -13.60 21.35 1.69
C GLU A 87 -14.21 21.77 0.35
N ARG A 88 -14.10 20.93 -0.69
CA ARG A 88 -14.71 21.20 -2.00
C ARG A 88 -16.23 21.27 -1.94
N TYR A 89 -16.85 20.37 -1.19
CA TYR A 89 -18.29 20.38 -0.98
C TYR A 89 -18.76 21.66 -0.30
N LYS A 90 -18.04 22.12 0.74
CA LYS A 90 -18.35 23.37 1.41
C LYS A 90 -18.30 24.56 0.47
N VAL A 91 -17.23 24.68 -0.33
CA VAL A 91 -17.10 25.75 -1.34
C VAL A 91 -18.26 25.71 -2.33
N LEU A 92 -18.60 24.53 -2.84
CA LEU A 92 -19.68 24.37 -3.81
C LEU A 92 -21.05 24.72 -3.20
N LYS A 93 -21.28 24.32 -1.95
CA LYS A 93 -22.51 24.65 -1.22
C LYS A 93 -22.62 26.16 -0.98
N ASP A 94 -21.54 26.81 -0.55
CA ASP A 94 -21.52 28.25 -0.34
C ASP A 94 -21.82 29.01 -1.65
N GLN A 95 -21.28 28.55 -2.79
CA GLN A 95 -21.58 29.10 -4.12
C GLN A 95 -23.05 28.91 -4.53
N PHE A 96 -23.61 27.73 -4.25
CA PHE A 96 -25.02 27.45 -4.53
C PHE A 96 -25.96 28.32 -3.69
N ASP A 97 -25.68 28.47 -2.40
CA ASP A 97 -26.46 29.30 -1.48
C ASP A 97 -26.42 30.79 -1.87
N ILE A 98 -25.31 31.25 -2.47
CA ILE A 98 -25.22 32.59 -3.06
C ILE A 98 -26.10 32.70 -4.32
N ALA A 99 -25.98 31.73 -5.25
CA ALA A 99 -26.69 31.76 -6.53
C ALA A 99 -28.22 31.59 -6.42
N THR A 100 -28.71 31.05 -5.31
CA THR A 100 -30.15 30.84 -5.04
C THR A 100 -30.77 31.95 -4.19
N ARG A 101 -30.00 32.96 -3.78
CA ARG A 101 -30.47 34.15 -3.07
C ARG A 101 -30.91 35.30 -4.00
N ASP A 102 -30.69 35.18 -5.30
CA ASP A 102 -31.24 36.02 -6.37
C ASP A 102 -32.50 35.37 -6.99
#